data_AF-A0A6J8DGY3-F1
#
_entry.id   AF-A0A6J8DGY3-F1
#
_cell.length_a   1.000
_cell.length_b   1.000
_cell.length_c   1.000
_cell.angle_alpha   90.00
_cell.angle_beta   90.00
_cell.angle_gamma   90.00
#
_symmetry.space_group_name_H-M   'P 1'
#
loop_
_entity.id
_entity.type
_entity.pdbx_description
1 polymer ?
#
loop_
_entity_poly.entity_id
_entity_poly.type
_entity_poly.pdbx_seq_one_letter_code
_entity_poly.pdbx_strand_id
1 'polypeptide(L)'
;MDTEARSPVTSVEKLFETQIVITRMTTSTTDQNKSTFKQTSGKTTMMNNTKTIPRISTTTTVMTSTTKPTTNKPISCMVCAGPHFICEQLYKPVICTDPNQLCRTDLINGQDGTRTVTRRCATKSECNRDWWQGSSDDDKCTNFDPSFILTLQFQCTYCCTTDNCNVGVIPTRSTLYMPAT
;
A
#
# COMPACT_ATOMS: atom_id res chain seq x y z
N MET A 1 -49.73 63.23 8.16
CA MET A 1 -48.67 63.75 9.06
C MET A 1 -47.69 62.61 9.15
N ASP A 2 -46.84 62.51 8.14
CA ASP A 2 -46.05 61.32 7.87
C ASP A 2 -44.63 61.79 7.62
N THR A 3 -43.73 61.52 8.56
CA THR A 3 -42.30 61.71 8.36
C THR A 3 -41.55 60.76 9.30
N GLU A 4 -41.33 59.55 8.81
CA GLU A 4 -40.33 58.64 9.37
C GLU A 4 -38.94 59.13 8.94
N ALA A 5 -38.09 59.41 9.93
CA ALA A 5 -36.77 59.97 9.72
C ALA A 5 -35.80 58.89 9.22
N ARG A 6 -35.22 59.18 8.05
CA ARG A 6 -34.10 58.49 7.42
C ARG A 6 -32.79 59.11 7.90
N SER A 7 -31.79 58.30 8.25
CA SER A 7 -30.37 58.64 8.01
C SER A 7 -29.42 57.44 8.18
N PRO A 8 -28.22 57.53 7.56
CA PRO A 8 -27.61 56.43 6.81
C PRO A 8 -26.30 55.94 7.43
N VAL A 9 -25.82 54.79 6.97
CA VAL A 9 -24.38 54.50 7.03
C VAL A 9 -23.89 54.13 5.63
N THR A 10 -23.12 55.07 5.09
CA THR A 10 -22.14 55.02 4.01
C THR A 10 -21.32 53.73 3.99
N SER A 11 -21.25 53.01 2.87
CA SER A 11 -20.29 53.22 1.76
C SER A 11 -18.82 53.15 2.17
N VAL A 12 -18.17 52.01 1.89
CA VAL A 12 -16.80 51.99 1.35
C VAL A 12 -16.57 50.68 0.58
N GLU A 13 -16.10 50.90 -0.64
CA GLU A 13 -15.69 49.96 -1.67
C GLU A 13 -14.53 49.06 -1.21
N LYS A 14 -14.42 47.86 -1.79
CA LYS A 14 -13.36 47.59 -2.76
C LYS A 14 -13.47 46.20 -3.39
N LEU A 15 -13.50 46.24 -4.72
CA LEU A 15 -13.24 45.14 -5.62
C LEU A 15 -11.97 44.38 -5.22
N PHE A 16 -12.05 43.06 -5.17
CA PHE A 16 -10.89 42.20 -5.37
C PHE A 16 -11.23 41.19 -6.48
N GLU A 17 -11.08 41.65 -7.72
CA GLU A 17 -10.86 40.76 -8.85
C GLU A 17 -9.49 40.12 -8.68
N THR A 18 -9.48 38.83 -8.34
CA THR A 18 -8.24 38.04 -8.38
C THR A 18 -8.06 37.54 -9.80
N GLN A 19 -7.19 38.23 -10.55
CA GLN A 19 -6.73 37.84 -11.88
C GLN A 19 -6.05 36.46 -11.82
N ILE A 20 -6.62 35.48 -12.51
CA ILE A 20 -6.00 34.16 -12.70
C ILE A 20 -4.94 34.29 -13.79
N VAL A 21 -3.67 34.40 -13.38
CA VAL A 21 -2.53 34.34 -14.32
C VAL A 21 -2.32 32.88 -14.74
N ILE A 22 -2.86 32.53 -15.91
CA ILE A 22 -2.60 31.23 -16.55
C ILE A 22 -1.19 31.26 -17.15
N THR A 23 -0.23 30.64 -16.46
CA THR A 23 1.11 30.42 -17.00
C THR A 23 1.07 29.22 -17.94
N ARG A 24 1.21 29.46 -19.25
CA ARG A 24 1.37 28.42 -20.27
C ARG A 24 2.75 27.76 -20.10
N MET A 25 2.79 26.50 -19.68
CA MET A 25 4.00 25.69 -19.83
C MET A 25 4.08 25.18 -21.28
N THR A 26 5.05 25.71 -22.03
CA THR A 26 5.46 25.18 -23.33
C THR A 26 6.22 23.88 -23.14
N THR A 27 5.65 22.78 -23.64
CA THR A 27 6.32 21.49 -23.82
C THR A 27 7.34 21.59 -24.96
N SER A 28 8.63 21.56 -24.61
CA SER A 28 9.71 21.26 -25.56
C SER A 28 9.97 19.76 -25.53
N THR A 29 9.60 19.08 -26.62
CA THR A 29 10.03 17.73 -26.96
C THR A 29 11.48 17.77 -27.45
N THR A 30 12.34 16.89 -26.91
CA THR A 30 13.57 16.50 -27.59
C THR A 30 13.80 15.01 -27.35
N ASP A 31 13.76 14.28 -28.45
CA ASP A 31 14.06 12.87 -28.57
C ASP A 31 15.54 12.55 -28.34
N GLN A 32 15.77 11.26 -28.06
CA GLN A 32 17.01 10.49 -28.15
C GLN A 32 17.87 10.39 -26.88
N ASN A 33 17.87 9.19 -26.27
CA ASN A 33 19.13 8.45 -26.27
C ASN A 33 18.93 6.93 -26.34
N LYS A 34 19.61 6.36 -27.32
CA LYS A 34 19.57 4.99 -27.82
C LYS A 34 20.64 4.18 -27.12
N SER A 35 20.22 3.03 -26.58
CA SER A 35 21.09 2.00 -26.02
C SER A 35 22.17 1.57 -27.02
N THR A 36 23.43 1.60 -26.60
CA THR A 36 24.56 1.04 -27.35
C THR A 36 25.46 0.24 -26.40
N PHE A 37 25.22 -1.07 -26.32
CA PHE A 37 26.20 -2.00 -25.77
C PHE A 37 27.22 -2.35 -26.87
N LYS A 38 28.48 -1.95 -26.68
CA LYS A 38 29.60 -2.38 -27.52
C LYS A 38 29.95 -3.83 -27.19
N GLN A 39 29.83 -4.70 -28.18
CA GLN A 39 30.31 -6.07 -28.15
C GLN A 39 31.76 -6.07 -28.67
N THR A 40 32.73 -6.34 -27.80
CA THR A 40 34.12 -6.52 -28.21
C THR A 40 34.44 -8.02 -28.20
N SER A 41 34.71 -8.54 -29.40
CA SER A 41 35.19 -9.89 -29.65
C SER A 41 36.63 -10.04 -29.19
N GLY A 42 36.86 -10.88 -28.18
CA GLY A 42 38.18 -11.34 -27.74
C GLY A 42 38.26 -12.86 -27.89
N LYS A 43 38.97 -13.32 -28.93
CA LYS A 43 39.29 -14.71 -29.18
C LYS A 43 40.54 -15.10 -28.39
N THR A 44 40.40 -15.92 -27.36
CA THR A 44 41.55 -16.61 -26.74
C THR A 44 41.19 -18.03 -26.31
N THR A 45 41.71 -18.97 -27.10
CA THR A 45 42.28 -20.29 -26.79
C THR A 45 41.82 -21.06 -25.54
N MET A 46 41.24 -22.24 -25.81
CA MET A 46 41.01 -23.33 -24.85
C MET A 46 42.33 -23.83 -24.26
N MET A 47 42.45 -23.85 -22.93
CA MET A 47 43.36 -24.75 -22.24
C MET A 47 42.63 -25.42 -21.08
N ASN A 48 42.50 -26.73 -21.22
CA ASN A 48 41.82 -27.66 -20.35
C ASN A 48 42.74 -27.99 -19.17
N ASN A 49 42.30 -27.76 -17.93
CA ASN A 49 42.94 -28.36 -16.75
C ASN A 49 41.87 -28.70 -15.72
N THR A 50 41.29 -29.89 -15.89
CA THR A 50 40.36 -30.50 -14.94
C THR A 50 41.16 -31.01 -13.75
N LYS A 51 41.19 -30.25 -12.65
CA LYS A 51 41.52 -30.79 -11.32
C LYS A 51 40.22 -31.02 -10.57
N THR A 52 39.79 -32.28 -10.54
CA THR A 52 38.59 -32.76 -9.85
C THR A 52 38.73 -32.53 -8.35
N ILE A 53 37.91 -31.65 -7.80
CA ILE A 53 37.64 -31.51 -6.36
C ILE A 53 36.30 -32.23 -6.11
N PRO A 54 36.19 -33.12 -5.11
CA PRO A 54 34.92 -33.79 -4.82
C PRO A 54 33.86 -32.76 -4.38
N ARG A 55 32.80 -32.64 -5.19
CA ARG A 55 31.60 -31.88 -4.89
C ARG A 55 30.81 -32.65 -3.83
N ILE A 56 30.91 -32.21 -2.58
CA ILE A 56 30.01 -32.66 -1.51
C ILE A 56 28.61 -32.19 -1.90
N SER A 57 27.76 -33.14 -2.26
CA SER A 57 26.37 -32.89 -2.63
C SER A 57 25.56 -32.78 -1.34
N THR A 58 25.37 -31.55 -0.85
CA THR A 58 24.46 -31.30 0.27
C THR A 58 23.03 -31.44 -0.26
N THR A 59 22.42 -32.58 0.02
CA THR A 59 21.00 -32.84 -0.27
C THR A 59 20.16 -31.93 0.63
N THR A 60 19.66 -30.82 0.09
CA THR A 60 18.67 -29.99 0.77
C THR A 60 17.34 -30.74 0.81
N THR A 61 17.05 -31.36 1.95
CA THR A 61 15.74 -31.97 2.22
C THR A 61 14.70 -30.86 2.31
N VAL A 62 13.93 -30.68 1.24
CA VAL A 62 12.73 -29.84 1.24
C VAL A 62 11.72 -30.51 2.15
N MET A 63 11.58 -29.99 3.39
CA MET A 63 10.52 -30.41 4.29
C MET A 63 9.19 -30.01 3.65
N THR A 64 8.53 -30.98 3.03
CA THR A 64 7.18 -30.81 2.50
C THR A 64 6.25 -30.94 3.70
N SER A 65 5.85 -29.81 4.28
CA SER A 65 4.87 -29.80 5.37
C SER A 65 3.51 -30.20 4.80
N THR A 66 3.12 -31.46 4.98
CA THR A 66 1.78 -31.94 4.67
C THR A 66 0.80 -31.39 5.71
N THR A 67 0.36 -30.14 5.54
CA THR A 67 -0.76 -29.60 6.29
C THR A 67 -2.04 -30.29 5.82
N LYS A 68 -2.72 -30.96 6.76
CA LYS A 68 -4.11 -31.43 6.62
C LYS A 68 -4.95 -30.34 5.92
N PRO A 69 -5.75 -30.67 4.90
CA PRO A 69 -6.64 -29.69 4.28
C PRO A 69 -7.75 -29.35 5.28
N THR A 70 -7.52 -28.34 6.11
CA THR A 70 -8.63 -27.57 6.66
C THR A 70 -9.27 -26.90 5.47
N THR A 71 -10.48 -27.32 5.11
CA THR A 71 -11.33 -26.66 4.13
C THR A 71 -11.63 -25.26 4.65
N ASN A 72 -10.70 -24.32 4.44
CA ASN A 72 -10.86 -22.95 4.89
C ASN A 72 -11.99 -22.36 4.01
N LYS A 73 -13.02 -21.81 4.67
CA LYS A 73 -14.20 -21.26 4.02
C LYS A 73 -13.82 -19.95 3.30
N PRO A 74 -14.29 -19.72 2.06
CA PRO A 74 -14.14 -18.43 1.41
C PRO A 74 -14.69 -17.28 2.27
N ILE A 75 -13.97 -16.16 2.23
CA ILE A 75 -14.36 -14.91 2.92
C ILE A 75 -14.52 -13.79 1.90
N SER A 76 -15.29 -12.77 2.21
CA SER A 76 -15.32 -11.51 1.44
C SER A 76 -14.34 -10.52 2.04
N CYS A 77 -13.57 -9.80 1.23
CA CYS A 77 -12.72 -8.69 1.66
C CYS A 77 -12.98 -7.45 0.84
N MET A 78 -12.73 -6.28 1.44
CA MET A 78 -12.60 -5.05 0.67
C MET A 78 -11.27 -5.07 -0.07
N VAL A 79 -11.31 -4.86 -1.39
CA VAL A 79 -10.13 -4.85 -2.26
C VAL A 79 -10.15 -3.55 -3.07
N CYS A 80 -8.97 -2.97 -3.31
CA CYS A 80 -8.86 -1.77 -4.15
C CYS A 80 -9.57 -1.95 -5.49
N ALA A 81 -10.36 -0.96 -5.89
CA ALA A 81 -11.06 -0.94 -7.18
C ALA A 81 -10.49 0.10 -8.16
N GLY A 82 -9.32 0.66 -7.86
CA GLY A 82 -8.62 1.63 -8.70
C GLY A 82 -7.12 1.73 -8.35
N PRO A 83 -6.44 2.79 -8.82
CA PRO A 83 -5.05 3.07 -8.45
C PRO A 83 -4.84 3.14 -6.93
N HIS A 84 -3.65 2.77 -6.47
CA HIS A 84 -3.35 2.66 -5.04
C HIS A 84 -3.62 3.95 -4.26
N PHE A 85 -3.37 5.13 -4.85
CA PHE A 85 -3.52 6.43 -4.19
C PHE A 85 -4.97 6.84 -3.88
N ILE A 86 -5.98 6.20 -4.48
CA ILE A 86 -7.41 6.41 -4.16
C ILE A 86 -8.05 5.20 -3.49
N CYS A 87 -7.28 4.15 -3.17
CA CYS A 87 -7.86 2.92 -2.66
C CYS A 87 -8.51 3.11 -1.28
N GLU A 88 -8.12 4.13 -0.51
CA GLU A 88 -8.78 4.47 0.75
C GLU A 88 -10.28 4.72 0.55
N GLN A 89 -10.67 5.43 -0.51
CA GLN A 89 -12.08 5.71 -0.85
C GLN A 89 -12.69 4.73 -1.86
N LEU A 90 -11.89 4.17 -2.77
CA LEU A 90 -12.36 3.35 -3.88
C LEU A 90 -11.96 1.88 -3.72
N TYR A 91 -12.85 1.12 -3.11
CA TYR A 91 -12.72 -0.31 -2.87
C TYR A 91 -14.06 -1.02 -3.06
N LYS A 92 -14.01 -2.35 -3.27
CA LYS A 92 -15.20 -3.19 -3.44
C LYS A 92 -15.05 -4.53 -2.72
N PRO A 93 -16.15 -5.18 -2.33
CA PRO A 93 -16.09 -6.53 -1.81
C PRO A 93 -15.65 -7.50 -2.91
N VAL A 94 -14.77 -8.44 -2.55
CA VAL A 94 -14.27 -9.53 -3.40
C VAL A 94 -14.26 -10.81 -2.57
N ILE A 95 -14.77 -11.89 -3.14
CA ILE A 95 -14.66 -13.23 -2.53
C ILE A 95 -13.22 -13.71 -2.68
N CYS A 96 -12.57 -13.93 -1.56
CA CYS A 96 -11.24 -14.45 -1.44
C CYS A 96 -11.29 -15.97 -1.18
N THR A 97 -10.64 -16.73 -2.04
CA THR A 97 -10.55 -18.19 -1.96
C THR A 97 -9.14 -18.63 -1.55
N ASP A 98 -8.95 -19.93 -1.37
CA ASP A 98 -7.62 -20.49 -1.10
C ASP A 98 -6.60 -20.07 -2.18
N PRO A 99 -5.35 -19.72 -1.81
CA PRO A 99 -4.78 -19.65 -0.44
C PRO A 99 -5.01 -18.31 0.28
N ASN A 100 -5.68 -17.35 -0.36
CA ASN A 100 -5.77 -15.94 0.04
C ASN A 100 -6.96 -15.64 0.96
N GLN A 101 -7.23 -16.45 1.97
CA GLN A 101 -8.48 -16.38 2.74
C GLN A 101 -8.40 -15.46 3.98
N LEU A 102 -7.67 -14.35 3.88
CA LEU A 102 -7.60 -13.31 4.90
C LEU A 102 -7.72 -11.94 4.21
N CYS A 103 -8.28 -10.97 4.92
CA CYS A 103 -8.30 -9.59 4.44
C CYS A 103 -7.07 -8.87 4.96
N ARG A 104 -6.39 -8.14 4.07
CA ARG A 104 -5.22 -7.34 4.40
C ARG A 104 -5.44 -5.88 4.08
N THR A 105 -4.97 -5.02 4.96
CA THR A 105 -4.79 -3.59 4.75
C THR A 105 -3.33 -3.24 4.94
N ASP A 106 -2.74 -2.52 3.99
CA ASP A 106 -1.42 -1.92 4.11
C ASP A 106 -1.58 -0.40 4.20
N LEU A 107 -0.97 0.19 5.23
CA LEU A 107 -0.96 1.62 5.50
C LEU A 107 0.47 2.12 5.38
N ILE A 108 0.68 3.15 4.56
CA ILE A 108 1.91 3.94 4.54
C ILE A 108 1.54 5.35 4.95
N ASN A 109 2.18 5.84 6.01
CA ASN A 109 2.07 7.22 6.44
C ASN A 109 3.39 7.94 6.15
N GLY A 110 3.34 9.02 5.40
CA GLY A 110 4.47 9.86 5.04
C GLY A 110 4.84 10.84 6.15
N GLN A 111 6.06 11.37 6.07
CA GLN A 111 6.52 12.38 7.03
C GLN A 111 5.74 13.70 6.94
N ASP A 112 5.15 13.98 5.78
CA ASP A 112 4.29 15.14 5.52
C ASP A 112 2.82 14.90 5.95
N GLY A 113 2.51 13.74 6.52
CA GLY A 113 1.15 13.36 6.90
C GLY A 113 0.30 12.85 5.75
N THR A 114 0.86 12.70 4.55
CA THR A 114 0.17 11.99 3.47
C THR A 114 0.03 10.51 3.82
N ARG A 115 -1.08 9.91 3.41
CA ARG A 115 -1.40 8.52 3.71
C ARG A 115 -1.78 7.78 2.43
N THR A 116 -1.30 6.56 2.30
CA THR A 116 -1.77 5.60 1.30
C THR A 116 -2.26 4.34 1.98
N VAL A 117 -3.46 3.89 1.59
CA VAL A 117 -4.08 2.65 2.09
C VAL A 117 -4.29 1.72 0.90
N THR A 118 -3.78 0.49 1.00
CA THR A 118 -4.02 -0.57 0.01
C THR A 118 -4.75 -1.73 0.67
N ARG A 119 -5.71 -2.33 -0.02
CA ARG A 119 -6.54 -3.43 0.49
C ARG A 119 -6.57 -4.59 -0.48
N ARG A 120 -6.40 -5.82 0.01
CA ARG A 120 -6.41 -7.04 -0.80
C ARG A 120 -6.73 -8.29 0.01
N CYS A 121 -7.02 -9.39 -0.69
CA CYS A 121 -6.93 -10.73 -0.13
C CYS A 121 -5.46 -11.07 0.19
N ALA A 122 -5.23 -11.88 1.22
CA ALA A 122 -3.89 -12.29 1.65
C ALA A 122 -3.87 -13.73 2.17
N THR A 123 -2.69 -14.33 2.13
CA THR A 123 -2.43 -15.66 2.66
C THR A 123 -2.14 -15.63 4.16
N LYS A 124 -2.28 -16.78 4.84
CA LYS A 124 -1.85 -16.94 6.23
C LYS A 124 -0.36 -16.64 6.42
N SER A 125 0.49 -17.02 5.47
CA SER A 125 1.94 -16.78 5.53
C SER A 125 2.27 -15.27 5.52
N GLU A 126 1.64 -14.52 4.61
CA GLU A 126 1.79 -13.07 4.57
C GLU A 126 1.30 -12.41 5.86
N CYS A 127 0.13 -12.81 6.37
CA CYS A 127 -0.42 -12.23 7.59
C CYS A 127 0.38 -12.58 8.85
N ASN A 128 0.99 -13.77 8.89
CA ASN A 128 1.89 -14.13 9.98
C ASN A 128 3.18 -13.30 9.94
N ARG A 129 3.79 -13.13 8.77
CA ARG A 129 5.05 -12.40 8.62
C ARG A 129 4.87 -10.88 8.76
N ASP A 130 3.94 -10.31 8.01
CA ASP A 130 3.88 -8.85 7.81
C ASP A 130 3.01 -8.17 8.88
N TRP A 131 1.93 -8.82 9.32
CA TRP A 131 1.09 -8.31 10.41
C TRP A 131 1.55 -8.82 11.77
N TRP A 132 1.45 -10.12 12.04
CA TRP A 132 1.67 -10.67 13.37
C TRP A 132 3.11 -10.44 13.88
N GLN A 133 4.11 -10.78 13.07
CA GLN A 133 5.53 -10.58 13.42
C GLN A 133 6.06 -9.19 13.08
N GLY A 134 5.30 -8.40 12.31
CA GLY A 134 5.79 -7.15 11.72
C GLY A 134 5.24 -5.90 12.40
N SER A 135 3.92 -5.75 12.46
CA SER A 135 3.27 -4.49 12.90
C SER A 135 2.23 -4.67 14.01
N SER A 136 1.99 -5.89 14.49
CA SER A 136 0.97 -6.15 15.52
C SER A 136 1.35 -5.64 16.91
N ASP A 137 2.63 -5.42 17.14
CA ASP A 137 3.24 -4.91 18.38
C ASP A 137 3.94 -3.54 18.20
N ASP A 138 3.93 -2.96 16.99
CA ASP A 138 4.44 -1.60 16.79
C ASP A 138 3.40 -0.58 17.30
N ASP A 139 3.77 0.20 18.32
CA ASP A 139 2.95 1.26 18.89
C ASP A 139 2.45 2.28 17.87
N LYS A 140 3.23 2.54 16.81
CA LYS A 140 2.83 3.44 15.71
C LYS A 140 1.67 2.88 14.89
N CYS A 141 1.46 1.57 14.93
CA CYS A 141 0.37 0.87 14.24
C CYS A 141 -0.81 0.61 15.18
N THR A 142 -0.55 0.13 16.40
CA THR A 142 -1.61 -0.24 17.35
C THR A 142 -2.33 0.96 17.96
N ASN A 143 -1.65 2.12 18.05
CA ASN A 143 -2.22 3.37 18.55
C ASN A 143 -2.50 4.39 17.43
N PHE A 144 -2.38 3.98 16.16
CA PHE A 144 -2.71 4.86 15.05
C PHE A 144 -4.21 5.23 15.10
N ASP A 145 -4.51 6.51 14.96
CA ASP A 145 -5.87 6.98 14.77
C ASP A 145 -5.98 7.64 13.38
N PRO A 146 -6.73 7.04 12.43
CA PRO A 146 -6.85 7.56 11.08
C PRO A 146 -7.58 8.91 10.98
N SER A 147 -8.23 9.38 12.06
CA SER A 147 -8.89 10.69 12.12
C SER A 147 -7.94 11.86 12.36
N PHE A 148 -6.69 11.60 12.78
CA PHE A 148 -5.68 12.63 12.97
C PHE A 148 -4.58 12.55 11.91
N ILE A 149 -4.05 13.71 11.53
CA ILE A 149 -2.88 13.79 10.65
C ILE A 149 -1.63 13.65 11.52
N LEU A 150 -0.82 12.63 11.24
CA LEU A 150 0.47 12.42 11.89
C LEU A 150 1.59 12.70 10.90
N THR A 151 2.46 13.66 11.20
CA THR A 151 3.65 13.99 10.38
C THR A 151 4.84 13.10 10.78
N LEU A 152 4.64 11.79 10.73
CA LEU A 152 5.64 10.78 11.11
C LEU A 152 5.64 9.67 10.07
N GLN A 153 6.83 9.29 9.58
CA GLN A 153 6.92 8.20 8.62
C GLN A 153 6.81 6.84 9.30
N PHE A 154 5.87 6.01 8.87
CA PHE A 154 5.76 4.61 9.28
C PHE A 154 4.93 3.81 8.28
N GLN A 155 5.03 2.48 8.38
CA GLN A 155 4.25 1.54 7.59
C GLN A 155 3.66 0.47 8.51
N CYS A 156 2.39 0.14 8.28
CA CYS A 156 1.68 -0.90 9.01
C CYS A 156 1.03 -1.86 8.01
N THR A 157 1.05 -3.15 8.33
CA THR A 157 0.13 -4.11 7.75
C THR A 157 -0.92 -4.45 8.81
N TYR A 158 -2.14 -4.76 8.39
CA TYR A 158 -3.17 -5.31 9.26
C TYR A 158 -3.80 -6.49 8.53
N CYS A 159 -4.02 -7.59 9.25
CA CYS A 159 -4.77 -8.73 8.72
C CYS A 159 -5.96 -9.05 9.60
N CYS A 160 -7.07 -9.46 8.99
CA CYS A 160 -8.28 -9.84 9.69
C CYS A 160 -9.01 -11.01 8.98
N THR A 161 -9.91 -11.66 9.72
CA THR A 161 -10.39 -13.02 9.40
C THR A 161 -11.89 -13.12 9.05
N THR A 162 -12.67 -12.06 9.28
CA THR A 162 -14.12 -12.07 9.04
C THR A 162 -14.48 -11.34 7.75
N ASP A 163 -15.69 -11.59 7.24
CA ASP A 163 -16.16 -10.93 6.02
C ASP A 163 -16.10 -9.40 6.15
N ASN A 164 -15.46 -8.77 5.16
CA ASN A 164 -15.31 -7.33 4.97
C ASN A 164 -14.71 -6.58 6.18
N CYS A 165 -13.94 -7.28 7.02
CA CYS A 165 -13.34 -6.72 8.23
C CYS A 165 -12.40 -5.53 7.99
N ASN A 166 -11.87 -5.40 6.77
CA ASN A 166 -10.94 -4.35 6.37
C ASN A 166 -11.61 -3.13 5.69
N VAL A 167 -12.86 -2.83 6.05
CA VAL A 167 -13.56 -1.61 5.61
C VAL A 167 -12.86 -0.35 6.13
N GLY A 168 -12.48 -0.33 7.41
CA GLY A 168 -11.66 0.70 8.01
C GLY A 168 -10.19 0.56 7.61
N VAL A 169 -9.40 1.62 7.84
CA VAL A 169 -7.93 1.55 7.72
C VAL A 169 -7.36 0.53 8.70
N ILE A 170 -7.89 0.53 9.92
CA ILE A 170 -7.59 -0.46 10.96
C ILE A 170 -8.83 -1.35 11.14
N PRO A 171 -8.70 -2.68 10.99
CA PRO A 171 -9.79 -3.60 11.30
C PRO A 171 -10.18 -3.55 12.79
N THR A 172 -11.41 -3.95 13.10
CA THR A 172 -11.85 -4.07 14.51
C THR A 172 -11.04 -5.15 15.22
N ARG A 173 -10.69 -4.91 16.50
CA ARG A 173 -9.81 -5.80 17.27
C ARG A 173 -10.27 -7.26 17.30
N SER A 174 -11.57 -7.50 17.38
CA SER A 174 -12.15 -8.85 17.40
C SER A 174 -12.00 -9.63 16.10
N THR A 175 -11.64 -8.96 15.00
CA THR A 175 -11.48 -9.59 13.68
C THR A 175 -10.02 -9.81 13.30
N LEU A 176 -9.08 -9.22 14.02
CA LEU A 176 -7.65 -9.28 13.71
C LEU A 176 -7.16 -10.72 13.66
N TYR A 177 -6.31 -10.99 12.67
CA TYR A 177 -5.67 -12.29 12.52
C TYR A 177 -4.73 -12.53 13.70
N MET A 178 -4.88 -13.71 14.30
CA MET A 178 -3.96 -14.27 15.28
C MET A 178 -3.62 -15.70 14.82
N PRO A 179 -2.34 -16.08 14.77
CA PRO A 179 -1.96 -17.45 14.43
C PRO A 179 -2.48 -18.41 15.50
N ALA A 180 -2.87 -19.61 15.08
CA ALA A 180 -3.20 -20.68 16.01
C ALA A 180 -1.94 -21.05 16.81
N THR A 181 -2.10 -21.21 18.12
CA THR A 181 -1.04 -21.60 19.06
C THR A 181 -0.77 -23.10 19.00
#